data_AF-A0A7C1WZT7-F1
#
_entry.id   AF-A0A7C1WZT7-F1
#
_cell.length_a   1.000
_cell.length_b   1.000
_cell.length_c   1.000
_cell.angle_alpha   90.00
_cell.angle_beta   90.00
_cell.angle_gamma   90.00
#
_symmetry.space_group_name_H-M   'P 1'
#
loop_
_entity.id
_entity.type
_entity.pdbx_description
1 polymer ?
#
loop_
_entity_poly.entity_id
_entity_poly.type
_entity_poly.pdbx_seq_one_letter_code
_entity_poly.pdbx_strand_id
1 'polypeptide(L)'
;MGRLLLLVLAAAGMSGCLPSNVVAPEARRVRTPLEDLRFEPAEAADLPGFWASESIDGPMAAVLLRVFYLFGPDGTFTGAALLDEDPPRFVVLSGTWSFDSGMLRLDDAEPARLERAGDRLRLSGADGSVILVDEGHP
;
A
#
# COMPACT_ATOMS: atom_id res chain seq x y z
N MET A 1 46.16 43.90 -40.95
CA MET A 1 44.87 44.37 -40.40
C MET A 1 43.83 43.27 -40.61
N GLY A 2 43.05 42.92 -39.59
CA GLY A 2 41.87 42.03 -39.69
C GLY A 2 42.03 40.72 -38.90
N ARG A 3 41.95 40.75 -37.57
CA ARG A 3 40.77 40.44 -36.73
C ARG A 3 40.48 38.93 -36.55
N LEU A 4 41.07 38.43 -35.46
CA LEU A 4 40.55 37.48 -34.47
C LEU A 4 39.01 37.33 -34.48
N LEU A 5 38.49 36.10 -34.56
CA LEU A 5 37.16 35.77 -34.02
C LEU A 5 37.16 34.32 -33.50
N LEU A 6 37.40 34.19 -32.19
CA LEU A 6 37.07 33.01 -31.40
C LEU A 6 35.54 32.83 -31.42
N LEU A 7 35.04 31.67 -31.85
CA LEU A 7 33.66 31.27 -31.55
C LEU A 7 33.68 30.42 -30.27
N VAL A 8 33.29 31.05 -29.17
CA VAL A 8 33.01 30.41 -27.89
C VAL A 8 31.65 29.73 -28.01
N LEU A 9 31.63 28.40 -28.05
CA LEU A 9 30.41 27.60 -28.02
C LEU A 9 29.93 27.54 -26.56
N ALA A 10 29.01 28.43 -26.19
CA ALA A 10 28.37 28.46 -24.89
C ALA A 10 27.42 27.25 -24.74
N ALA A 11 27.83 26.25 -23.95
CA ALA A 11 26.93 25.22 -23.44
C ALA A 11 26.03 25.85 -22.36
N ALA A 12 24.89 26.38 -22.78
CA ALA A 12 23.83 26.79 -21.86
C ALA A 12 23.22 25.53 -21.23
N GLY A 13 23.62 25.25 -20.00
CA GLY A 13 23.00 24.25 -19.15
C GLY A 13 21.55 24.59 -18.91
N MET A 14 20.65 23.88 -19.59
CA MET A 14 19.26 23.80 -19.19
C MET A 14 19.16 22.81 -18.02
N SER A 15 19.58 23.24 -16.83
CA SER A 15 19.06 22.70 -15.57
C SER A 15 17.63 23.20 -15.41
N GLY A 16 16.73 22.65 -16.23
CA GLY A 16 15.30 22.81 -16.04
C GLY A 16 14.92 22.16 -14.73
N CYS A 17 14.59 22.97 -13.74
CA CYS A 17 13.81 22.52 -12.59
C CYS A 17 12.55 21.85 -13.15
N LEU A 18 12.44 20.52 -13.09
CA LEU A 18 11.20 19.83 -13.38
C LEU A 18 10.17 20.35 -12.37
N PRO A 19 9.10 21.06 -12.79
CA PRO A 19 8.01 21.34 -11.88
C PRO A 19 7.44 20.00 -11.43
N SER A 20 7.45 19.73 -10.13
CA SER A 20 7.04 18.48 -9.47
C SER A 20 5.55 18.10 -9.67
N ASN A 21 4.85 18.74 -10.61
CA ASN A 21 3.40 18.86 -10.63
C ASN A 21 2.76 18.31 -11.91
N VAL A 22 3.54 17.80 -12.87
CA VAL A 22 3.01 17.38 -14.18
C VAL A 22 3.20 15.89 -14.39
N VAL A 23 2.55 15.09 -13.54
CA VAL A 23 2.13 13.76 -13.98
C VAL A 23 0.92 13.98 -14.88
N ALA A 24 1.06 13.70 -16.18
CA ALA A 24 -0.04 13.77 -17.13
C ALA A 24 -1.24 12.96 -16.59
N PRO A 25 -2.49 13.39 -16.78
CA PRO A 25 -3.67 12.65 -16.32
C PRO A 25 -3.64 11.17 -16.72
N GLU A 26 -3.22 10.87 -17.93
CA GLU A 26 -2.99 9.52 -18.47
C GLU A 26 -1.78 8.75 -17.87
N ALA A 27 -0.84 9.43 -17.20
CA ALA A 27 0.26 8.82 -16.46
C ALA A 27 -0.07 8.58 -14.98
N ARG A 28 -1.26 8.99 -14.52
CA ARG A 28 -1.80 8.55 -13.24
C ARG A 28 -2.15 7.07 -13.40
N ARG A 29 -1.55 6.19 -12.60
CA ARG A 29 -1.98 4.78 -12.53
C ARG A 29 -3.48 4.76 -12.35
N VAL A 30 -4.23 4.44 -13.40
CA VAL A 30 -5.66 4.16 -13.32
C VAL A 30 -5.74 2.82 -12.63
N ARG A 31 -5.87 2.84 -11.30
CA ARG A 31 -6.14 1.64 -10.53
C ARG A 31 -7.55 1.18 -10.89
N THR A 32 -7.71 -0.12 -11.12
CA THR A 32 -9.03 -0.73 -11.29
C THR A 32 -9.96 -0.22 -10.20
N PRO A 33 -11.12 0.34 -10.52
CA PRO A 33 -12.09 0.76 -9.51
C PRO A 33 -12.38 -0.42 -8.56
N LEU A 34 -12.35 -0.18 -7.25
CA LEU A 34 -12.55 -1.23 -6.25
C LEU A 34 -13.90 -1.97 -6.44
N GLU A 35 -14.89 -1.29 -6.99
CA GLU A 35 -16.24 -1.78 -7.28
C GLU A 35 -16.28 -2.91 -8.34
N ASP A 36 -15.27 -2.96 -9.22
CA ASP A 36 -15.17 -3.97 -10.27
C ASP A 36 -14.46 -5.24 -9.80
N LEU A 37 -13.86 -5.23 -8.60
CA LEU A 37 -13.15 -6.37 -8.06
C LEU A 37 -14.13 -7.51 -7.72
N ARG A 38 -13.75 -8.72 -8.13
CA ARG A 38 -14.43 -9.96 -7.75
C ARG A 38 -13.54 -10.67 -6.74
N PHE A 39 -13.95 -10.56 -5.48
CA PHE A 39 -13.27 -11.20 -4.36
C PHE A 39 -13.72 -12.66 -4.25
N GLU A 40 -12.74 -13.54 -4.16
CA GLU A 40 -12.92 -14.99 -3.96
C GLU A 40 -12.27 -15.40 -2.64
N PRO A 41 -12.69 -16.52 -2.02
CA PRO A 41 -12.01 -17.03 -0.83
C PRO A 41 -10.51 -17.17 -1.06
N ALA A 42 -9.71 -16.60 -0.17
CA ALA A 42 -8.25 -16.71 -0.25
C ALA A 42 -7.75 -18.03 0.34
N GLU A 43 -6.49 -18.35 0.05
CA GLU A 43 -5.75 -19.46 0.65
C GLU A 43 -4.62 -18.94 1.56
N ALA A 44 -4.09 -19.80 2.44
CA ALA A 44 -2.97 -19.42 3.31
C ALA A 44 -1.72 -18.98 2.51
N ALA A 45 -1.54 -19.54 1.31
CA ALA A 45 -0.43 -19.21 0.41
C ALA A 45 -0.52 -17.79 -0.17
N ASP A 46 -1.68 -17.14 -0.08
CA ASP A 46 -1.89 -15.77 -0.55
C ASP A 46 -1.39 -14.70 0.42
N LEU A 47 -1.17 -15.07 1.68
CA LEU A 47 -0.86 -14.12 2.75
C LEU A 47 0.58 -13.59 2.74
N PRO A 48 1.62 -14.43 2.56
CA PRO A 48 3.01 -13.98 2.71
C PRO A 48 3.34 -12.82 1.78
N GLY A 49 3.92 -11.74 2.34
CA GLY A 49 4.19 -10.53 1.58
C GLY A 49 4.05 -9.24 2.39
N PHE A 50 4.29 -8.11 1.72
CA PHE A 50 4.12 -6.78 2.29
C PHE A 50 2.90 -6.10 1.67
N TRP A 51 1.96 -5.72 2.53
CA TRP A 51 0.63 -5.28 2.17
C TRP A 51 0.36 -3.91 2.77
N ALA A 52 -0.22 -3.01 1.98
CA ALA A 52 -0.65 -1.70 2.46
C ALA A 52 -2.15 -1.49 2.21
N SER A 53 -2.83 -0.81 3.12
CA SER A 53 -4.24 -0.47 2.94
C SER A 53 -4.43 0.45 1.74
N GLU A 54 -5.31 0.04 0.84
CA GLU A 54 -5.87 0.85 -0.24
C GLU A 54 -7.22 1.46 0.16
N SER A 55 -8.02 0.75 0.96
CA SER A 55 -9.28 1.24 1.53
C SER A 55 -9.49 0.69 2.94
N ILE A 56 -10.09 1.49 3.82
CA ILE A 56 -10.48 1.13 5.19
C ILE A 56 -11.94 1.55 5.35
N ASP A 57 -12.80 0.60 5.71
CA ASP A 57 -14.23 0.78 5.88
C ASP A 57 -14.67 0.41 7.29
N GLY A 58 -15.74 1.04 7.79
CA GLY A 58 -16.29 0.81 9.14
C GLY A 58 -15.75 1.79 10.19
N PRO A 59 -16.06 1.57 11.49
CA PRO A 59 -15.67 2.48 12.57
C PRO A 59 -14.17 2.78 12.65
N MET A 60 -13.31 1.85 12.21
CA MET A 60 -11.86 2.03 12.19
C MET A 60 -11.37 3.11 11.21
N ALA A 61 -12.13 3.38 10.14
CA ALA A 61 -11.81 4.44 9.18
C ALA A 61 -11.84 5.84 9.81
N ALA A 62 -12.49 6.00 10.97
CA ALA A 62 -12.54 7.28 11.70
C ALA A 62 -11.25 7.59 12.48
N VAL A 63 -10.35 6.62 12.66
CA VAL A 63 -9.13 6.77 13.47
C VAL A 63 -7.87 6.27 12.76
N LEU A 64 -8.00 5.53 11.67
CA LEU A 64 -6.88 5.00 10.88
C LEU A 64 -6.75 5.75 9.55
N LEU A 65 -5.57 6.31 9.33
CA LEU A 65 -5.19 6.89 8.04
C LEU A 65 -4.64 5.83 7.09
N ARG A 66 -3.89 4.84 7.63
CA ARG A 66 -3.26 3.78 6.84
C ARG A 66 -2.91 2.58 7.70
N VAL A 67 -2.92 1.39 7.11
CA VAL A 67 -2.44 0.15 7.73
C VAL A 67 -1.45 -0.54 6.81
N PHE A 68 -0.45 -1.19 7.40
CA PHE A 68 0.56 -1.99 6.73
C PHE A 68 0.68 -3.33 7.44
N TYR A 69 0.91 -4.39 6.68
CA TYR A 69 1.22 -5.71 7.21
C TYR A 69 2.39 -6.32 6.46
N LEU A 70 3.31 -6.94 7.19
CA LEU A 70 4.30 -7.88 6.68
C LEU A 70 3.94 -9.25 7.23
N PHE A 71 3.53 -10.18 6.36
CA PHE A 71 3.27 -11.57 6.72
C PHE A 71 4.45 -12.44 6.31
N GLY A 72 5.07 -13.10 7.28
CA GLY A 72 6.12 -14.08 7.07
C GLY A 72 5.55 -15.44 6.66
N PRO A 73 6.27 -16.21 5.82
CA PRO A 73 5.86 -17.58 5.44
C PRO A 73 5.95 -18.58 6.60
N ASP A 74 6.58 -18.18 7.71
CA ASP A 74 6.76 -18.97 8.93
C ASP A 74 5.61 -18.80 9.95
N GLY A 75 4.52 -18.12 9.56
CA GLY A 75 3.40 -17.85 10.45
C GLY A 75 3.59 -16.62 11.34
N THR A 76 4.62 -15.79 11.11
CA THR A 76 4.81 -14.52 11.84
C THR A 76 4.21 -13.35 11.09
N PHE A 77 3.86 -12.27 11.80
CA PHE A 77 3.48 -11.02 11.16
C PHE A 77 3.99 -9.79 11.91
N THR A 78 4.08 -8.68 11.20
CA THR A 78 4.23 -7.33 11.76
C THR A 78 3.21 -6.40 11.12
N GLY A 79 2.33 -5.82 11.93
CA GLY A 79 1.37 -4.80 11.53
C GLY A 79 1.81 -3.41 11.98
N ALA A 80 1.57 -2.40 11.16
CA ALA A 80 1.74 -1.00 11.52
C ALA A 80 0.52 -0.19 11.09
N ALA A 81 0.00 0.64 11.97
CA ALA A 81 -1.14 1.51 11.74
C ALA A 81 -0.74 2.97 11.94
N LEU A 82 -1.09 3.83 10.99
CA LEU A 82 -0.98 5.28 11.12
C LEU A 82 -2.31 5.82 11.65
N LEU A 83 -2.29 6.38 12.85
CA LEU A 83 -3.48 6.94 13.50
C LEU A 83 -3.71 8.39 13.08
N ASP A 84 -4.99 8.76 12.94
CA ASP A 84 -5.44 10.14 12.74
C ASP A 84 -5.48 10.89 14.09
N GLU A 85 -4.28 11.23 14.58
CA GLU A 85 -4.06 12.04 15.78
C GLU A 85 -3.27 13.31 15.41
N ASP A 86 -3.16 14.28 16.34
CA ASP A 86 -2.32 15.47 16.15
C ASP A 86 -1.17 15.48 17.18
N PRO A 87 0.08 15.17 16.78
CA PRO A 87 0.51 14.79 15.43
C PRO A 87 0.18 13.33 15.08
N PRO A 88 0.08 12.97 13.78
CA PRO A 88 -0.13 11.59 13.37
C PRO A 88 0.99 10.69 13.89
N ARG A 89 0.64 9.50 14.37
CA ARG A 89 1.62 8.55 14.93
C ARG A 89 1.41 7.14 14.42
N PHE A 90 2.51 6.40 14.35
CA PHE A 90 2.49 4.97 14.08
C PHE A 90 2.34 4.17 15.36
N VAL A 91 1.51 3.13 15.30
CA VAL A 91 1.46 2.04 16.27
C VAL A 91 1.87 0.77 15.55
N VAL A 92 2.80 0.03 16.14
CA VAL A 92 3.34 -1.22 15.57
C VAL A 92 3.01 -2.36 16.51
N LEU A 93 2.61 -3.49 15.93
CA LEU A 93 2.39 -4.74 16.65
C LEU A 93 2.94 -5.91 15.84
N SER A 94 3.44 -6.93 16.53
CA SER A 94 4.01 -8.11 15.90
C SER A 94 3.56 -9.35 16.66
N GLY A 95 3.44 -10.46 15.95
CA GLY A 95 2.93 -11.70 16.52
C GLY A 95 2.89 -12.83 15.52
N THR A 96 1.93 -13.71 15.69
CA THR A 96 1.71 -14.89 14.86
C THR A 96 0.37 -14.82 14.14
N TRP A 97 0.30 -15.43 12.97
CA TRP A 97 -0.95 -15.60 12.24
C TRP A 97 -1.25 -17.07 12.01
N SER A 98 -2.53 -17.39 11.94
CA SER A 98 -3.02 -18.69 11.53
C SER A 98 -4.17 -18.53 10.53
N PHE A 99 -4.33 -19.52 9.67
CA PHE A 99 -5.36 -19.51 8.64
C PHE A 99 -6.09 -20.84 8.63
N ASP A 100 -7.42 -20.78 8.73
CA ASP A 100 -8.28 -21.96 8.63
C ASP A 100 -9.57 -21.59 7.88
N SER A 101 -9.92 -22.37 6.87
CA SER A 101 -11.23 -22.30 6.20
C SER A 101 -11.66 -20.89 5.75
N GLY A 102 -10.74 -20.10 5.20
CA GLY A 102 -11.02 -18.74 4.73
C GLY A 102 -10.94 -17.66 5.82
N MET A 103 -10.56 -18.02 7.04
CA MET A 103 -10.48 -17.13 8.19
C MET A 103 -9.02 -16.94 8.63
N LEU A 104 -8.57 -15.69 8.62
CA LEU A 104 -7.29 -15.26 9.15
C LEU A 104 -7.45 -14.88 10.62
N ARG A 105 -6.59 -15.39 11.49
CA ARG A 105 -6.47 -14.97 12.89
C ARG A 105 -5.07 -14.42 13.14
N LEU A 106 -4.99 -13.27 13.81
CA LEU A 106 -3.75 -12.64 14.28
C LEU A 106 -3.68 -12.80 15.80
N ASP A 107 -2.76 -13.60 16.30
CA ASP A 107 -2.67 -14.02 17.70
C ASP A 107 -4.03 -14.46 18.28
N ASP A 108 -4.46 -13.84 19.39
CA ASP A 108 -5.74 -14.10 20.07
C ASP A 108 -6.88 -13.18 19.59
N ALA A 109 -6.68 -12.43 18.51
CA ALA A 109 -7.72 -11.54 17.96
C ALA A 109 -8.89 -12.34 17.35
N GLU A 110 -10.02 -11.65 17.16
CA GLU A 110 -11.14 -12.22 16.43
C GLU A 110 -10.74 -12.55 14.97
N PRO A 111 -11.13 -13.72 14.44
CA PRO A 111 -10.84 -14.06 13.05
C PRO A 111 -11.51 -13.12 12.06
N ALA A 112 -10.76 -12.68 11.06
CA ALA A 112 -11.28 -11.96 9.91
C ALA A 112 -11.43 -12.90 8.72
N ARG A 113 -12.50 -12.74 7.94
CA ARG A 113 -12.61 -13.40 6.63
C ARG A 113 -11.57 -12.81 5.69
N LEU A 114 -10.86 -13.68 4.98
CA LEU A 114 -9.88 -13.28 3.98
C LEU A 114 -10.36 -13.67 2.58
N GLU A 115 -10.34 -12.71 1.69
CA GLU A 115 -10.67 -12.90 0.28
C GLU A 115 -9.60 -12.25 -0.61
N ARG A 116 -9.43 -12.75 -1.83
CA ARG A 116 -8.43 -12.28 -2.78
C ARG A 116 -9.09 -11.81 -4.08
N ALA A 117 -8.53 -10.76 -4.66
CA ALA A 117 -8.84 -10.29 -6.02
C ALA A 117 -7.54 -9.79 -6.69
N GLY A 118 -6.85 -10.67 -7.43
CA GLY A 118 -5.59 -10.32 -8.08
C GLY A 118 -4.46 -10.03 -7.09
N ASP A 119 -3.96 -8.80 -7.08
CA ASP A 119 -2.92 -8.25 -6.19
C ASP A 119 -3.48 -7.63 -4.90
N ARG A 120 -4.74 -7.92 -4.59
CA ARG A 120 -5.45 -7.37 -3.42
C ARG A 120 -5.96 -8.46 -2.50
N LEU A 121 -5.93 -8.15 -1.21
CA LEU A 121 -6.59 -8.92 -0.17
C LEU A 121 -7.68 -8.07 0.46
N ARG A 122 -8.81 -8.67 0.79
CA ARG A 122 -9.84 -8.07 1.64
C ARG A 122 -9.89 -8.84 2.95
N LEU A 123 -9.69 -8.12 4.06
CA LEU A 123 -9.92 -8.64 5.40
C LEU A 123 -11.23 -8.03 5.90
N SER A 124 -12.20 -8.87 6.25
CA SER A 124 -13.51 -8.44 6.77
C SER A 124 -13.75 -9.02 8.16
N GLY A 125 -13.94 -8.16 9.15
CA GLY A 125 -14.28 -8.52 10.52
C GLY A 125 -15.65 -7.95 10.95
N ALA A 126 -15.93 -7.99 12.25
CA ALA A 126 -17.17 -7.42 12.81
C ALA A 126 -17.22 -5.89 12.64
N ASP A 127 -16.07 -5.21 12.73
CA ASP A 127 -15.94 -3.75 12.72
C ASP A 127 -15.65 -3.16 11.34
N GLY A 128 -15.93 -3.91 10.26
CA GLY A 128 -15.75 -3.46 8.89
C GLY A 128 -14.70 -4.23 8.12
N SER A 129 -14.11 -3.59 7.11
CA SER A 129 -13.19 -4.25 6.19
C SER A 129 -12.02 -3.36 5.81
N VAL A 130 -10.89 -3.99 5.49
CA VAL A 130 -9.74 -3.34 4.87
C VAL A 130 -9.42 -4.04 3.57
N ILE A 131 -9.23 -3.26 2.52
CA ILE A 131 -8.65 -3.75 1.27
C ILE A 131 -7.16 -3.39 1.31
N LEU A 132 -6.33 -4.41 1.21
CA LEU A 132 -4.89 -4.32 1.14
C LEU A 132 -4.44 -4.55 -0.30
N VAL A 133 -3.39 -3.86 -0.72
CA VAL A 133 -2.68 -4.06 -1.99
C VAL A 133 -1.26 -4.53 -1.70
N ASP A 134 -0.78 -5.48 -2.51
CA ASP A 134 0.61 -5.92 -2.49
C ASP A 134 1.49 -4.77 -2.97
N GLU A 135 2.38 -4.27 -2.11
CA GLU A 135 3.33 -3.22 -2.49
C GLU A 135 4.61 -3.80 -3.10
N GLY A 136 4.77 -5.13 -3.09
CA GLY A 136 5.98 -5.81 -3.50
C GLY A 136 7.15 -5.53 -2.55
N HIS A 137 8.05 -6.49 -2.39
CA HIS A 137 9.40 -6.13 -1.94
C HIS A 137 10.09 -5.40 -3.11
N PRO A 138 10.72 -4.22 -2.89
CA PRO A 138 11.61 -3.64 -3.90
C PRO A 138 12.78 -4.58 -4.24
#